data_AF-A0A382V4E8-F1
#
_entry.id   AF-A0A382V4E8-F1
#
_cell.length_a   1.000
_cell.length_b   1.000
_cell.length_c   1.000
_cell.angle_alpha   90.00
_cell.angle_beta   90.00
_cell.angle_gamma   90.00
#
_symmetry.space_group_name_H-M   'P 1'
#
loop_
_entity.id
_entity.type
_entity.pdbx_description
1 polymer ?
#
loop_
_entity_poly.entity_id
_entity_poly.type
_entity_poly.pdbx_seq_one_letter_code
_entity_poly.pdbx_strand_id
1 'polypeptide(L)'
;DMQEKLRIRSRVSHFVRNFLSRHDYVDLETPVLTKATPGGARDYRVPSRVHPGQFYALPQSPQIFKQLLMISGFDRYYQIARCFRDEDLRADRQPEFTQVDIEASFVDEAYIMALAEDMLIRVFDEVIDVQLEPFTVLTYADAMQHYGTDRPDLRFGLGLIDIADLMTEVEFKVFGVPAKDIDSRVVALRLPNGDRLSRKNIDDLTSFVGIYGAKGLAYIRVNDISAGVSGLQSPILKFLPESVVNELLARLQAENGDLIFFGADKANVVNDSMAALRNKLATDLDL
;
A
#
# COMPACT_ATOMS: atom_id res chain seq x y z
N ASP A 1 -23.12 -5.71 -17.39
CA ASP A 1 -21.74 -5.25 -17.11
C ASP A 1 -21.53 -3.73 -17.17
N MET A 2 -21.22 -3.09 -18.32
CA MET A 2 -20.88 -1.64 -18.32
C MET A 2 -21.98 -0.70 -17.80
N GLN A 3 -23.23 -0.90 -18.22
CA GLN A 3 -24.36 -0.08 -17.74
C GLN A 3 -24.60 -0.27 -16.23
N GLU A 4 -24.37 -1.48 -15.74
CA GLU A 4 -24.54 -1.85 -14.34
C GLU A 4 -23.49 -1.16 -13.46
N LYS A 5 -22.21 -1.16 -13.89
CA LYS A 5 -21.13 -0.40 -13.22
C LYS A 5 -21.47 1.09 -13.11
N LEU A 6 -22.04 1.69 -14.17
CA LEU A 6 -22.47 3.09 -14.13
C LEU A 6 -23.68 3.32 -13.21
N ARG A 7 -24.63 2.38 -13.17
CA ARG A 7 -25.77 2.43 -12.23
C ARG A 7 -25.29 2.30 -10.77
N ILE A 8 -24.34 1.41 -10.49
CA ILE A 8 -23.71 1.28 -9.16
C ILE A 8 -23.03 2.60 -8.78
N ARG A 9 -22.21 3.18 -9.66
CA ARG A 9 -21.57 4.48 -9.41
C ARG A 9 -22.60 5.58 -9.07
N SER A 10 -23.73 5.60 -9.76
CA SER A 10 -24.84 6.53 -9.47
C SER A 10 -25.48 6.29 -8.10
N ARG A 11 -25.72 5.02 -7.74
CA ARG A 11 -26.24 4.66 -6.41
C ARG A 11 -25.27 5.03 -5.30
N VAL A 12 -23.97 4.76 -5.48
CA VAL A 12 -22.91 5.13 -4.53
C VAL A 12 -22.88 6.65 -4.32
N SER A 13 -22.92 7.46 -5.39
CA SER A 13 -22.88 8.91 -5.24
C SER A 13 -24.15 9.46 -4.57
N HIS A 14 -25.33 8.90 -4.85
CA HIS A 14 -26.57 9.25 -4.16
C HIS A 14 -26.52 8.88 -2.67
N PHE A 15 -26.01 7.69 -2.34
CA PHE A 15 -25.81 7.25 -0.97
C PHE A 15 -24.90 8.22 -0.21
N VAL A 16 -23.73 8.54 -0.76
CA VAL A 16 -22.76 9.46 -0.12
C VAL A 16 -23.38 10.83 0.16
N ARG A 17 -24.11 11.41 -0.79
CA ARG A 17 -24.81 12.69 -0.60
C ARG A 17 -25.82 12.62 0.55
N ASN A 18 -26.65 11.58 0.58
CA ASN A 18 -27.64 11.39 1.64
C ASN A 18 -26.99 11.15 3.01
N PHE A 19 -25.91 10.34 3.04
CA PHE A 19 -25.15 10.05 4.25
C PHE A 19 -24.59 11.33 4.86
N LEU A 20 -23.86 12.12 4.06
CA LEU A 20 -23.23 13.36 4.52
C LEU A 20 -24.27 14.42 4.90
N SER A 21 -25.37 14.53 4.15
CA SER A 21 -26.47 15.44 4.51
C SER A 21 -27.13 15.10 5.86
N ARG A 22 -27.23 13.81 6.22
CA ARG A 22 -27.72 13.38 7.54
C ARG A 22 -26.75 13.68 8.69
N HIS A 23 -25.49 13.92 8.37
CA HIS A 23 -24.44 14.32 9.31
C HIS A 23 -24.17 15.84 9.27
N ASP A 24 -25.15 16.63 8.81
CA ASP A 24 -25.09 18.10 8.74
C ASP A 24 -23.96 18.66 7.87
N TYR A 25 -23.42 17.86 6.93
CA TYR A 25 -22.47 18.37 5.93
C TYR A 25 -23.21 19.10 4.81
N VAL A 26 -22.66 20.25 4.41
CA VAL A 26 -23.23 21.09 3.35
C VAL A 26 -22.51 20.86 2.03
N ASP A 27 -23.28 20.61 0.96
CA ASP A 27 -22.79 20.46 -0.41
C ASP A 27 -22.50 21.84 -1.00
N LEU A 28 -21.21 22.21 -1.10
CA LEU A 28 -20.80 23.51 -1.65
C LEU A 28 -19.90 23.31 -2.85
N GLU A 29 -20.21 23.98 -3.96
CA GLU A 29 -19.39 23.93 -5.16
C GLU A 29 -18.18 24.88 -5.04
N THR A 30 -17.04 24.44 -5.54
CA THR A 30 -15.80 25.24 -5.59
C THR A 30 -15.38 25.50 -7.04
N PRO A 31 -14.73 26.63 -7.34
CA PRO A 31 -14.40 26.98 -8.72
C PRO A 31 -13.37 26.03 -9.33
N VAL A 32 -13.54 25.75 -10.63
CA VAL A 32 -12.62 24.92 -11.43
C VAL A 32 -11.48 25.73 -12.06
N LEU A 33 -11.69 27.03 -12.33
CA LEU A 33 -10.63 27.90 -12.84
C LEU A 33 -9.93 28.56 -11.66
N THR A 34 -8.83 27.96 -11.21
CA THR A 34 -8.12 28.37 -10.00
C THR A 34 -6.77 28.99 -10.35
N LYS A 35 -6.01 29.38 -9.32
CA LYS A 35 -4.61 29.80 -9.47
C LYS A 35 -3.69 28.60 -9.29
N ALA A 36 -2.65 28.49 -10.11
CA ALA A 36 -1.61 27.49 -9.92
C ALA A 36 -0.94 27.66 -8.55
N THR A 37 -0.78 26.56 -7.83
CA THR A 37 -0.11 26.53 -6.52
C THR A 37 1.16 25.70 -6.62
N PRO A 38 2.31 26.19 -6.12
CA PRO A 38 3.53 25.39 -6.10
C PRO A 38 3.37 24.21 -5.12
N GLY A 39 3.70 23.00 -5.57
CA GLY A 39 3.58 21.76 -4.81
C GLY A 39 2.55 20.78 -5.40
N GLY A 40 2.65 19.49 -5.08
CA GLY A 40 1.75 18.45 -5.58
C GLY A 40 2.08 17.96 -7.00
N ALA A 41 1.04 17.58 -7.74
CA ALA A 41 1.15 17.14 -9.14
C ALA A 41 1.38 18.33 -10.08
N ARG A 42 1.56 18.07 -11.38
CA ARG A 42 1.58 19.12 -12.40
C ARG A 42 0.13 19.56 -12.71
N ASP A 43 -0.07 20.86 -12.82
CA ASP A 43 -1.38 21.45 -13.15
C ASP A 43 -1.65 21.47 -14.66
N TYR A 44 -2.88 21.13 -15.05
CA TYR A 44 -3.42 21.56 -16.34
C TYR A 44 -3.63 23.08 -16.33
N ARG A 45 -3.22 23.75 -17.41
CA ARG A 45 -3.28 25.21 -17.54
C ARG A 45 -4.30 25.65 -18.58
N VAL A 46 -5.09 26.67 -18.24
CA VAL A 46 -6.07 27.28 -19.14
C VAL A 46 -5.67 28.73 -19.41
N PRO A 47 -5.28 29.11 -20.64
CA PRO A 47 -4.87 30.48 -20.94
C PRO A 47 -6.03 31.47 -20.80
N SER A 48 -5.77 32.61 -20.16
CA SER A 48 -6.77 33.67 -20.01
C SER A 48 -6.82 34.56 -21.26
N ARG A 49 -7.98 34.62 -21.91
CA ARG A 49 -8.23 35.59 -23.00
C ARG A 49 -8.20 37.04 -22.49
N VAL A 50 -8.65 37.26 -21.25
CA VAL A 50 -8.83 38.60 -20.64
C VAL A 50 -7.51 39.15 -20.09
N HIS A 51 -6.63 38.27 -19.60
CA HIS A 51 -5.34 38.64 -19.03
C HIS A 51 -4.21 38.00 -19.83
N PRO A 52 -3.72 38.66 -20.90
CA PRO A 52 -2.66 38.11 -21.75
C PRO A 52 -1.41 37.72 -20.95
N GLY A 53 -0.87 36.54 -21.25
CA GLY A 53 0.30 35.98 -20.54
C GLY A 53 -0.02 35.31 -19.20
N GLN A 54 -1.28 35.34 -18.74
CA GLN A 54 -1.71 34.67 -17.51
C GLN A 54 -2.53 33.42 -17.80
N PHE A 55 -2.50 32.48 -16.86
CA PHE A 55 -3.15 31.19 -16.94
C PHE A 55 -3.92 30.90 -15.66
N TYR A 56 -5.08 30.28 -15.81
CA TYR A 56 -5.72 29.54 -14.73
C TYR A 56 -5.11 28.14 -14.64
N ALA A 57 -5.28 27.49 -13.49
CA ALA A 57 -5.01 26.07 -13.30
C ALA A 57 -6.32 25.33 -13.03
N LEU A 58 -6.39 24.08 -13.48
CA LEU A 58 -7.45 23.17 -13.05
C LEU A 58 -7.07 22.55 -11.69
N PRO A 59 -8.00 22.41 -10.73
CA PRO A 59 -7.68 21.99 -9.37
C PRO A 59 -7.29 20.52 -9.29
N GLN A 60 -6.19 20.24 -8.60
CA GLN A 60 -5.81 18.87 -8.21
C GLN A 60 -6.74 18.29 -7.14
N SER A 61 -7.35 19.18 -6.35
CA SER A 61 -8.42 18.96 -5.35
C SER A 61 -8.97 20.32 -4.91
N PRO A 62 -10.12 20.38 -4.21
CA PRO A 62 -10.63 21.62 -3.63
C PRO A 62 -9.91 22.08 -2.34
N GLN A 63 -8.71 21.56 -2.04
CA GLN A 63 -8.03 21.71 -0.73
C GLN A 63 -8.00 23.13 -0.17
N ILE A 64 -7.63 24.14 -0.97
CA ILE A 64 -7.57 25.52 -0.48
C ILE A 64 -8.98 26.08 -0.24
N PHE A 65 -9.94 25.74 -1.10
CA PHE A 65 -11.30 26.24 -0.99
C PHE A 65 -12.04 25.64 0.21
N LYS A 66 -11.90 24.32 0.46
CA LYS A 66 -12.52 23.70 1.64
C LYS A 66 -11.98 24.29 2.96
N GLN A 67 -10.68 24.61 3.02
CA GLN A 67 -10.09 25.32 4.15
C GLN A 67 -10.64 26.75 4.30
N LEU A 68 -10.78 27.49 3.20
CA LEU A 68 -11.42 28.82 3.23
C LEU A 68 -12.89 28.74 3.66
N LEU A 69 -13.61 27.67 3.32
CA LEU A 69 -14.98 27.45 3.76
C LEU A 69 -15.06 27.23 5.28
N MET A 70 -14.12 26.46 5.85
CA MET A 70 -13.99 26.35 7.31
C MET A 70 -13.75 27.71 7.95
N ILE A 71 -12.84 28.52 7.37
CA ILE A 71 -12.56 29.90 7.86
C ILE A 71 -13.78 30.81 7.74
N SER A 72 -14.62 30.64 6.71
CA SER A 72 -15.86 31.42 6.55
C SER A 72 -16.99 31.04 7.50
N GLY A 73 -16.78 30.06 8.39
CA GLY A 73 -17.74 29.63 9.40
C GLY A 73 -18.67 28.51 8.95
N PHE A 74 -18.36 27.80 7.86
CA PHE A 74 -19.02 26.53 7.57
C PHE A 74 -18.35 25.44 8.41
N ASP A 75 -19.07 24.85 9.36
CA ASP A 75 -18.48 23.84 10.25
C ASP A 75 -18.25 22.49 9.56
N ARG A 76 -19.04 22.16 8.53
CA ARG A 76 -19.03 20.86 7.83
C ARG A 76 -19.33 21.04 6.35
N TYR A 77 -18.39 20.63 5.51
CA TYR A 77 -18.43 20.79 4.07
C TYR A 77 -18.19 19.44 3.38
N TYR A 78 -18.93 19.19 2.30
CA TYR A 78 -18.55 18.16 1.36
C TYR A 78 -18.77 18.58 -0.09
N GLN A 79 -18.11 17.90 -1.02
CA GLN A 79 -18.36 18.04 -2.45
C GLN A 79 -17.96 16.75 -3.18
N ILE A 80 -18.78 16.33 -4.15
CA ILE A 80 -18.36 15.34 -5.15
C ILE A 80 -17.71 16.10 -6.31
N ALA A 81 -16.41 16.39 -6.18
CA ALA A 81 -15.67 17.32 -7.04
C ALA A 81 -14.93 16.63 -8.20
N ARG A 82 -14.83 17.32 -9.34
CA ARG A 82 -13.91 16.94 -10.43
C ARG A 82 -12.51 17.47 -10.15
N CYS A 83 -11.52 16.61 -10.30
CA CYS A 83 -10.12 16.88 -10.02
C CYS A 83 -9.25 16.52 -11.22
N PHE A 84 -8.16 17.25 -11.39
CA PHE A 84 -7.33 17.21 -12.59
C PHE A 84 -5.85 17.11 -12.21
N ARG A 85 -5.12 16.15 -12.79
CA ARG A 85 -3.67 15.98 -12.58
C ARG A 85 -2.99 15.67 -13.91
N ASP A 86 -1.99 16.47 -14.29
CA ASP A 86 -1.19 16.27 -15.50
C ASP A 86 -0.02 15.31 -15.20
N GLU A 87 -0.36 14.04 -14.93
CA GLU A 87 0.57 12.95 -14.64
C GLU A 87 0.42 11.79 -15.62
N ASP A 88 1.45 10.94 -15.70
CA ASP A 88 1.40 9.71 -16.49
C ASP A 88 0.28 8.78 -15.99
N LEU A 89 -0.47 8.23 -16.94
CA LEU A 89 -1.58 7.32 -16.65
C LEU A 89 -1.08 5.97 -16.13
N ARG A 90 -1.93 5.32 -15.33
CA ARG A 90 -1.78 3.93 -14.88
C ARG A 90 -3.13 3.23 -14.96
N ALA A 91 -3.17 1.92 -14.74
CA ALA A 91 -4.41 1.14 -14.77
C ALA A 91 -5.51 1.72 -13.85
N ASP A 92 -5.11 2.34 -12.75
CA ASP A 92 -5.95 2.97 -11.73
C ASP A 92 -5.91 4.52 -11.73
N ARG A 93 -5.24 5.16 -12.71
CA ARG A 93 -5.04 6.62 -12.74
C ARG A 93 -5.50 7.25 -14.04
N GLN A 94 -6.44 8.18 -13.92
CA GLN A 94 -6.94 9.02 -15.01
C GLN A 94 -6.58 10.49 -14.74
N PRO A 95 -6.29 11.29 -15.78
CA PRO A 95 -5.92 12.70 -15.63
C PRO A 95 -7.09 13.56 -15.13
N GLU A 96 -8.32 13.13 -15.41
CA GLU A 96 -9.55 13.67 -14.82
C GLU A 96 -10.22 12.57 -13.98
N PHE A 97 -10.50 12.88 -12.72
CA PHE A 97 -11.15 11.95 -11.80
C PHE A 97 -12.13 12.68 -10.88
N THR A 98 -12.91 11.92 -10.12
CA THR A 98 -13.90 12.44 -9.19
C THR A 98 -13.51 12.09 -7.77
N GLN A 99 -13.53 13.06 -6.86
CA GLN A 99 -13.30 12.85 -5.44
C GLN A 99 -14.60 13.10 -4.65
N VAL A 100 -14.74 12.41 -3.52
CA VAL A 100 -15.63 12.83 -2.44
C VAL A 100 -14.76 13.62 -1.48
N ASP A 101 -14.81 14.94 -1.58
CA ASP A 101 -14.03 15.85 -0.74
C ASP A 101 -14.86 16.23 0.49
N ILE A 102 -14.26 16.15 1.67
CA ILE A 102 -14.91 16.33 2.97
C ILE A 102 -13.98 17.20 3.82
N GLU A 103 -14.54 18.14 4.58
CA GLU A 103 -13.83 18.94 5.56
C GLU A 103 -14.76 19.27 6.74
N ALA A 104 -14.22 19.33 7.96
CA ALA A 104 -14.96 19.75 9.14
C ALA A 104 -14.07 20.55 10.12
N SER A 105 -14.70 21.46 10.85
CA SER A 105 -14.06 22.29 11.88
C SER A 105 -14.28 21.70 13.28
N PHE A 106 -13.35 21.98 14.20
CA PHE A 106 -13.45 21.62 15.62
C PHE A 106 -13.59 20.12 15.91
N VAL A 107 -13.00 19.28 15.05
CA VAL A 107 -12.97 17.82 15.19
C VAL A 107 -11.51 17.33 15.20
N ASP A 108 -11.30 16.12 15.70
CA ASP A 108 -10.01 15.44 15.66
C ASP A 108 -9.95 14.39 14.52
N GLU A 109 -8.80 13.75 14.40
CA GLU A 109 -8.56 12.68 13.42
C GLU A 109 -9.54 11.50 13.61
N ALA A 110 -9.79 11.10 14.85
CA ALA A 110 -10.65 9.97 15.19
C ALA A 110 -12.09 10.18 14.69
N TYR A 111 -12.62 11.40 14.81
CA TYR A 111 -13.92 11.74 14.27
C TYR A 111 -14.00 11.56 12.75
N ILE A 112 -13.02 12.08 12.00
CA ILE A 112 -13.00 11.98 10.53
C ILE A 112 -12.85 10.52 10.08
N MET A 113 -11.98 9.75 10.75
CA MET A 113 -11.82 8.33 10.49
C MET A 113 -13.12 7.56 10.73
N ALA A 114 -13.79 7.78 11.87
CA ALA A 114 -15.04 7.10 12.20
C ALA A 114 -16.17 7.44 11.22
N LEU A 115 -16.28 8.71 10.79
CA LEU A 115 -17.25 9.12 9.78
C LEU A 115 -16.99 8.41 8.43
N ALA A 116 -15.73 8.37 8.00
CA ALA A 116 -15.35 7.72 6.75
C ALA A 116 -15.58 6.20 6.81
N GLU A 117 -15.23 5.57 7.93
CA GLU A 117 -15.47 4.14 8.18
C GLU A 117 -16.96 3.80 8.15
N ASP A 118 -17.81 4.52 8.90
CA ASP A 118 -19.26 4.28 8.90
C ASP A 118 -19.87 4.50 7.51
N MET A 119 -19.41 5.53 6.77
CA MET A 119 -19.83 5.75 5.39
C MET A 119 -19.48 4.58 4.48
N LEU A 120 -18.26 4.04 4.59
CA LEU A 120 -17.78 2.94 3.77
C LEU A 120 -18.47 1.62 4.13
N ILE A 121 -18.62 1.30 5.41
CA ILE A 121 -19.33 0.10 5.86
C ILE A 121 -20.77 0.10 5.32
N ARG A 122 -21.48 1.22 5.48
CA ARG A 122 -22.88 1.31 5.03
C ARG A 122 -23.04 1.33 3.53
N VAL A 123 -22.14 1.97 2.77
CA VAL A 123 -22.27 1.96 1.30
C VAL A 123 -22.02 0.56 0.74
N PHE A 124 -21.10 -0.20 1.34
CA PHE A 124 -20.87 -1.60 0.96
C PHE A 124 -22.08 -2.47 1.29
N ASP A 125 -22.68 -2.30 2.47
CA ASP A 125 -23.89 -3.03 2.88
C ASP A 125 -25.09 -2.66 1.97
N GLU A 126 -25.47 -1.38 1.92
CA GLU A 126 -26.72 -0.95 1.26
C GLU A 126 -26.65 -0.92 -0.29
N VAL A 127 -25.47 -0.70 -0.87
CA VAL A 127 -25.32 -0.56 -2.33
C VAL A 127 -24.75 -1.81 -2.98
N ILE A 128 -23.78 -2.45 -2.32
CA ILE A 128 -23.00 -3.56 -2.86
C ILE A 128 -23.43 -4.92 -2.28
N ASP A 129 -24.21 -4.94 -1.19
CA ASP A 129 -24.66 -6.16 -0.49
C ASP A 129 -23.48 -6.95 0.11
N VAL A 130 -22.54 -6.22 0.72
CA VAL A 130 -21.37 -6.79 1.41
C VAL A 130 -21.23 -6.16 2.78
N GLN A 131 -21.23 -6.99 3.82
CA GLN A 131 -20.95 -6.55 5.18
C GLN A 131 -19.44 -6.48 5.40
N LEU A 132 -18.95 -5.30 5.73
CA LEU A 132 -17.56 -5.08 6.12
C LEU A 132 -17.44 -5.13 7.65
N GLU A 133 -16.39 -5.78 8.12
CA GLU A 133 -15.96 -5.70 9.52
C GLU A 133 -15.39 -4.30 9.83
N PRO A 134 -15.34 -3.90 11.12
CA PRO A 134 -14.64 -2.69 11.53
C PRO A 134 -13.19 -2.64 11.02
N PHE A 135 -12.72 -1.45 10.69
CA PHE A 135 -11.45 -1.31 9.99
C PHE A 135 -10.27 -1.46 10.96
N THR A 136 -9.33 -2.34 10.59
CA THR A 136 -8.05 -2.43 11.31
C THR A 136 -7.23 -1.17 11.08
N VAL A 137 -6.86 -0.49 12.17
CA VAL A 137 -5.99 0.68 12.14
C VAL A 137 -4.54 0.24 12.32
N LEU A 138 -3.70 0.58 11.35
CA LEU A 138 -2.26 0.34 11.38
C LEU A 138 -1.52 1.67 11.41
N THR A 139 -0.47 1.76 12.21
CA THR A 139 0.46 2.89 12.07
C THR A 139 1.26 2.74 10.77
N TYR A 140 1.77 3.85 10.23
CA TYR A 140 2.67 3.80 9.09
C TYR A 140 3.89 2.90 9.37
N ALA A 141 4.45 2.97 10.58
CA ALA A 141 5.58 2.16 10.98
C ALA A 141 5.24 0.67 10.94
N ASP A 142 4.09 0.26 11.50
CA ASP A 142 3.64 -1.14 11.48
C ASP A 142 3.36 -1.62 10.05
N ALA A 143 2.75 -0.78 9.21
CA ALA A 143 2.46 -1.13 7.82
C ALA A 143 3.75 -1.35 7.01
N MET A 144 4.72 -0.44 7.13
CA MET A 144 6.02 -0.58 6.48
C MET A 144 6.82 -1.75 7.05
N GLN A 145 6.77 -1.96 8.36
CA GLN A 145 7.46 -3.06 9.01
C GLN A 145 6.88 -4.42 8.57
N HIS A 146 5.58 -4.64 8.70
CA HIS A 146 5.01 -5.96 8.44
C HIS A 146 4.76 -6.25 6.96
N TYR A 147 4.62 -5.22 6.11
CA TYR A 147 4.16 -5.42 4.73
C TYR A 147 5.03 -4.75 3.68
N GLY A 148 5.94 -3.84 4.06
CA GLY A 148 6.79 -3.10 3.13
C GLY A 148 6.05 -2.03 2.32
N THR A 149 4.80 -1.70 2.68
CA THR A 149 3.98 -0.72 1.98
C THR A 149 3.00 -0.04 2.92
N ASP A 150 2.69 1.22 2.64
CA ASP A 150 1.69 2.05 3.31
C ASP A 150 0.24 1.72 2.93
N ARG A 151 0.04 0.82 1.96
CA ARG A 151 -1.26 0.34 1.49
C ARG A 151 -1.29 -1.19 1.41
N PRO A 152 -1.14 -1.88 2.55
CA PRO A 152 -1.01 -3.33 2.55
C PRO A 152 -2.32 -4.00 2.13
N ASP A 153 -2.20 -5.03 1.29
CA ASP A 153 -3.28 -5.98 1.07
C ASP A 153 -3.30 -6.97 2.25
N LEU A 154 -4.39 -6.97 3.01
CA LEU A 154 -4.57 -7.77 4.22
C LEU A 154 -5.36 -9.07 3.98
N ARG A 155 -5.74 -9.37 2.73
CA ARG A 155 -6.56 -10.55 2.40
C ARG A 155 -5.82 -11.88 2.59
N PHE A 156 -4.49 -11.85 2.62
CA PHE A 156 -3.64 -13.04 2.78
C PHE A 156 -2.58 -12.83 3.88
N GLY A 157 -2.22 -13.92 4.57
CA GLY A 157 -1.40 -13.91 5.79
C GLY A 157 0.12 -13.85 5.59
N LEU A 158 0.62 -13.40 4.43
CA LEU A 158 2.05 -13.33 4.17
C LEU A 158 2.63 -12.06 4.79
N GLY A 159 3.42 -12.16 5.87
CA GLY A 159 4.06 -11.03 6.55
C GLY A 159 5.59 -11.02 6.40
N LEU A 160 6.19 -9.83 6.54
CA LEU A 160 7.64 -9.65 6.62
C LEU A 160 8.10 -9.72 8.08
N ILE A 161 9.20 -10.42 8.31
CA ILE A 161 9.82 -10.58 9.63
C ILE A 161 11.25 -10.07 9.55
N ASP A 162 11.59 -9.08 10.38
CA ASP A 162 12.95 -8.56 10.48
C ASP A 162 13.89 -9.58 11.13
N ILE A 163 15.07 -9.73 10.53
CA ILE A 163 16.08 -10.72 10.92
C ILE A 163 17.52 -10.13 10.88
N ALA A 164 17.65 -8.81 10.81
CA ALA A 164 18.94 -8.13 10.73
C ALA A 164 19.85 -8.43 11.93
N ASP A 165 19.26 -8.54 13.13
CA ASP A 165 19.93 -8.94 14.37
C ASP A 165 20.58 -10.33 14.24
N LEU A 166 19.89 -11.30 13.62
CA LEU A 166 20.42 -12.65 13.37
C LEU A 166 21.57 -12.66 12.36
N MET A 167 21.59 -11.67 11.46
CA MET A 167 22.50 -11.60 10.32
C MET A 167 23.71 -10.70 10.55
N THR A 168 23.78 -10.00 11.68
CA THR A 168 24.84 -9.02 11.98
C THR A 168 26.22 -9.67 12.02
N GLU A 169 26.39 -10.83 12.65
CA GLU A 169 27.69 -11.50 12.76
C GLU A 169 27.98 -12.49 11.60
N VAL A 170 27.09 -12.55 10.60
CA VAL A 170 27.24 -13.45 9.47
C VAL A 170 28.23 -12.87 8.44
N GLU A 171 29.27 -13.65 8.09
CA GLU A 171 30.31 -13.22 7.13
C GLU A 171 29.79 -13.06 5.69
N PHE A 172 28.63 -13.62 5.38
CA PHE A 172 28.00 -13.48 4.08
C PHE A 172 27.59 -12.03 3.82
N LYS A 173 28.41 -11.30 3.04
CA LYS A 173 28.26 -9.86 2.80
C LYS A 173 26.88 -9.43 2.31
N VAL A 174 26.15 -10.30 1.60
CA VAL A 174 24.79 -10.00 1.12
C VAL A 174 23.82 -9.76 2.28
N PHE A 175 24.00 -10.43 3.43
CA PHE A 175 23.22 -10.19 4.64
C PHE A 175 23.97 -9.35 5.67
N GLY A 176 25.23 -9.68 5.95
CA GLY A 176 25.99 -9.04 7.02
C GLY A 176 26.28 -7.56 6.81
N VAL A 177 26.40 -7.09 5.56
CA VAL A 177 26.59 -5.66 5.28
C VAL A 177 25.29 -4.88 5.50
N PRO A 178 24.16 -5.23 4.87
CA PRO A 178 22.88 -4.57 5.15
C PRO A 178 22.43 -4.67 6.61
N ALA A 179 22.74 -5.77 7.30
CA ALA A 179 22.39 -5.96 8.71
C ALA A 179 23.07 -4.95 9.66
N LYS A 180 24.23 -4.39 9.27
CA LYS A 180 25.00 -3.40 10.05
C LYS A 180 24.71 -1.95 9.66
N ASP A 181 23.97 -1.74 8.58
CA ASP A 181 23.70 -0.42 8.02
C ASP A 181 22.32 0.08 8.46
N ILE A 182 22.29 1.23 9.13
CA ILE A 182 21.06 1.81 9.70
C ILE A 182 20.03 2.20 8.63
N ASP A 183 20.47 2.48 7.40
CA ASP A 183 19.59 2.82 6.28
C ASP A 183 19.15 1.57 5.48
N SER A 184 19.57 0.39 5.93
CA SER A 184 19.30 -0.90 5.30
C SER A 184 18.33 -1.73 6.13
N ARG A 185 17.81 -2.78 5.50
CA ARG A 185 16.87 -3.70 6.11
C ARG A 185 17.19 -5.13 5.69
N VAL A 186 17.00 -6.08 6.59
CA VAL A 186 17.08 -7.52 6.28
C VAL A 186 15.83 -8.21 6.80
N VAL A 187 15.01 -8.70 5.88
CA VAL A 187 13.73 -9.35 6.18
C VAL A 187 13.69 -10.76 5.61
N ALA A 188 12.91 -11.61 6.26
CA ALA A 188 12.47 -12.89 5.75
C ALA A 188 10.95 -12.88 5.51
N LEU A 189 10.54 -13.62 4.49
CA LEU A 189 9.14 -13.86 4.12
C LEU A 189 8.93 -15.37 4.08
N ARG A 190 8.12 -15.90 4.99
CA ARG A 190 7.68 -17.30 4.99
C ARG A 190 6.52 -17.46 4.01
N LEU A 191 6.65 -18.38 3.06
CA LEU A 191 5.57 -18.88 2.23
C LEU A 191 5.17 -20.29 2.72
N PRO A 192 4.00 -20.44 3.36
CA PRO A 192 3.46 -21.74 3.74
C PRO A 192 3.25 -22.65 2.53
N ASN A 193 3.59 -23.93 2.66
CA ASN A 193 3.51 -24.91 1.57
C ASN A 193 4.18 -24.39 0.28
N GLY A 194 5.36 -23.78 0.43
CA GLY A 194 6.11 -23.17 -0.65
C GLY A 194 6.86 -24.17 -1.53
N ASP A 195 6.89 -25.45 -1.15
CA ASP A 195 7.49 -26.55 -1.90
C ASP A 195 6.86 -26.75 -3.29
N ARG A 196 5.60 -26.33 -3.46
CA ARG A 196 4.88 -26.24 -4.74
C ARG A 196 5.59 -25.38 -5.81
N LEU A 197 6.46 -24.45 -5.40
CA LEU A 197 7.21 -23.63 -6.35
C LEU A 197 8.38 -24.43 -6.92
N SER A 198 8.43 -24.54 -8.25
CA SER A 198 9.58 -25.12 -8.95
C SER A 198 10.78 -24.17 -8.90
N ARG A 199 11.98 -24.69 -9.21
CA ARG A 199 13.18 -23.85 -9.34
C ARG A 199 12.99 -22.73 -10.37
N LYS A 200 12.33 -23.03 -11.50
CA LYS A 200 11.99 -22.04 -12.52
C LYS A 200 11.11 -20.92 -11.96
N ASN A 201 10.10 -21.25 -11.16
CA ASN A 201 9.25 -20.22 -10.53
C ASN A 201 10.08 -19.30 -9.63
N ILE A 202 11.04 -19.84 -8.86
CA ILE A 202 11.92 -19.04 -8.00
C ILE A 202 12.84 -18.12 -8.83
N ASP A 203 13.38 -18.60 -9.95
CA ASP A 203 14.21 -17.79 -10.84
C ASP A 203 13.39 -16.67 -11.52
N ASP A 204 12.13 -16.94 -11.88
CA ASP A 204 11.19 -15.94 -12.40
C ASP A 204 10.86 -14.89 -11.32
N LEU A 205 10.63 -15.30 -10.07
CA LEU A 205 10.43 -14.39 -8.93
C LEU A 205 11.68 -13.54 -8.64
N THR A 206 12.87 -14.11 -8.79
CA THR A 206 14.14 -13.38 -8.66
C THR A 206 14.24 -12.27 -9.71
N SER A 207 13.85 -12.56 -10.94
CA SER A 207 13.81 -11.57 -12.02
C SER A 207 12.76 -10.49 -11.76
N PHE A 208 11.61 -10.88 -11.23
CA PHE A 208 10.52 -9.97 -10.87
C PHE A 208 10.92 -8.96 -9.79
N VAL A 209 11.52 -9.40 -8.68
CA VAL A 209 11.97 -8.48 -7.62
C VAL A 209 13.09 -7.54 -8.09
N GLY A 210 13.86 -7.95 -9.11
CA GLY A 210 14.87 -7.10 -9.74
C GLY A 210 14.31 -5.83 -10.40
N ILE A 211 13.04 -5.84 -10.83
CA ILE A 211 12.36 -4.65 -11.36
C ILE A 211 12.25 -3.54 -10.30
N TYR A 212 12.21 -3.93 -9.02
CA TYR A 212 12.15 -3.05 -7.86
C TYR A 212 13.54 -2.77 -7.25
N GLY A 213 14.61 -3.11 -7.96
CA GLY A 213 15.99 -2.80 -7.58
C GLY A 213 16.69 -3.86 -6.72
N ALA A 214 16.02 -4.96 -6.37
CA ALA A 214 16.66 -6.05 -5.63
C ALA A 214 17.76 -6.73 -6.46
N LYS A 215 18.94 -6.95 -5.88
CA LYS A 215 20.08 -7.59 -6.58
C LYS A 215 19.98 -9.11 -6.69
N GLY A 216 19.04 -9.72 -5.98
CA GLY A 216 18.79 -11.14 -5.97
C GLY A 216 17.69 -11.49 -4.97
N LEU A 217 17.28 -12.75 -4.98
CA LEU A 217 16.27 -13.29 -4.07
C LEU A 217 16.80 -14.58 -3.46
N ALA A 218 17.44 -14.46 -2.31
CA ALA A 218 17.88 -15.62 -1.56
C ALA A 218 16.66 -16.37 -1.00
N TYR A 219 16.77 -17.68 -0.86
CA TYR A 219 15.69 -18.50 -0.31
C TYR A 219 16.22 -19.72 0.45
N ILE A 220 15.40 -20.29 1.34
CA ILE A 220 15.60 -21.59 2.00
C ILE A 220 14.34 -22.42 1.85
N ARG A 221 14.48 -23.66 1.36
CA ARG A 221 13.41 -24.65 1.35
C ARG A 221 13.54 -25.54 2.59
N VAL A 222 12.43 -25.71 3.31
CA VAL A 222 12.36 -26.54 4.52
C VAL A 222 11.75 -27.89 4.15
N ASN A 223 12.58 -28.91 3.98
CA ASN A 223 12.09 -30.26 3.65
C ASN A 223 11.79 -31.05 4.93
N ASP A 224 12.67 -30.99 5.92
CA ASP A 224 12.52 -31.65 7.22
C ASP A 224 13.15 -30.82 8.34
N ILE A 225 12.33 -30.11 9.12
CA ILE A 225 12.77 -29.28 10.23
C ILE A 225 13.39 -30.10 11.37
N SER A 226 13.02 -31.37 11.52
CA SER A 226 13.53 -32.23 12.58
C SER A 226 14.97 -32.69 12.34
N ALA A 227 15.40 -32.69 11.06
CA ALA A 227 16.76 -33.02 10.65
C ALA A 227 17.74 -31.83 10.71
N GLY A 228 17.31 -30.69 11.27
CA GLY A 228 18.12 -29.48 11.38
C GLY A 228 18.59 -28.97 10.01
N VAL A 229 19.85 -28.51 9.92
CA VAL A 229 20.42 -27.97 8.67
C VAL A 229 20.38 -28.97 7.52
N SER A 230 20.46 -30.27 7.80
CA SER A 230 20.46 -31.32 6.76
C SER A 230 19.11 -31.49 6.06
N GLY A 231 18.02 -31.10 6.71
CA GLY A 231 16.68 -31.08 6.13
C GLY A 231 16.34 -29.80 5.38
N LEU A 232 17.31 -28.88 5.23
CA LEU A 232 17.16 -27.64 4.49
C LEU A 232 17.86 -27.72 3.14
N GLN A 233 17.25 -27.11 2.13
CA GLN A 233 17.85 -27.02 0.79
C GLN A 233 18.00 -25.57 0.35
N SER A 234 19.24 -25.09 0.26
CA SER A 234 19.54 -23.77 -0.29
C SER A 234 21.03 -23.54 -0.54
N PRO A 235 21.37 -22.72 -1.56
CA PRO A 235 22.77 -22.33 -1.83
C PRO A 235 23.38 -21.42 -0.75
N ILE A 236 22.56 -20.77 0.10
CA ILE A 236 23.06 -19.83 1.12
C ILE A 236 23.39 -20.50 2.46
N LEU A 237 22.93 -21.73 2.71
CA LEU A 237 23.13 -22.44 3.99
C LEU A 237 24.61 -22.57 4.38
N LYS A 238 25.49 -22.78 3.40
CA LYS A 238 26.94 -22.90 3.64
C LYS A 238 27.59 -21.62 4.21
N PHE A 239 26.89 -20.50 4.16
CA PHE A 239 27.37 -19.22 4.69
C PHE A 239 26.67 -18.83 6.00
N LEU A 240 25.70 -19.61 6.47
CA LEU A 240 24.95 -19.33 7.69
C LEU A 240 25.38 -20.31 8.78
N PRO A 241 25.75 -19.83 9.99
CA PRO A 241 25.95 -20.70 11.14
C PRO A 241 24.68 -21.46 11.49
N GLU A 242 24.82 -22.70 11.96
CA GLU A 242 23.69 -23.55 12.36
C GLU A 242 22.83 -22.90 13.46
N SER A 243 23.44 -22.21 14.43
CA SER A 243 22.73 -21.47 15.46
C SER A 243 21.80 -20.40 14.88
N VAL A 244 22.28 -19.63 13.90
CA VAL A 244 21.52 -18.58 13.20
C VAL A 244 20.37 -19.19 12.42
N VAL A 245 20.60 -20.31 11.75
CA VAL A 245 19.56 -21.03 10.99
C VAL A 245 18.45 -21.52 11.92
N ASN A 246 18.81 -22.13 13.05
CA ASN A 246 17.82 -22.64 14.00
C ASN A 246 16.98 -21.51 14.63
N GLU A 247 17.61 -20.39 15.01
CA GLU A 247 16.88 -19.24 15.55
C GLU A 247 15.97 -18.59 14.50
N LEU A 248 16.44 -18.50 13.25
CA LEU A 248 15.65 -18.02 12.12
C LEU A 248 14.40 -18.87 11.89
N LEU A 249 14.54 -20.20 11.84
CA LEU A 249 13.39 -21.10 11.64
C LEU A 249 12.39 -21.00 12.78
N ALA A 250 12.87 -20.91 14.03
CA ALA A 250 12.02 -20.73 15.19
C ALA A 250 11.26 -19.40 15.15
N ARG A 251 11.94 -18.29 14.80
CA ARG A 251 11.34 -16.96 14.69
C ARG A 251 10.27 -16.87 13.61
N LEU A 252 10.49 -17.56 12.50
CA LEU A 252 9.54 -17.66 11.39
C LEU A 252 8.42 -18.69 11.65
N GLN A 253 8.53 -19.48 12.72
CA GLN A 253 7.68 -20.63 13.00
C GLN A 253 7.59 -21.55 11.78
N ALA A 254 8.71 -21.78 11.10
CA ALA A 254 8.75 -22.52 9.85
C ALA A 254 8.30 -23.98 10.04
N GLU A 255 7.66 -24.54 9.01
CA GLU A 255 7.19 -25.92 8.97
C GLU A 255 7.73 -26.66 7.74
N ASN A 256 7.59 -27.99 7.74
CA ASN A 256 7.95 -28.81 6.59
C ASN A 256 7.11 -28.42 5.37
N GLY A 257 7.75 -28.29 4.22
CA GLY A 257 7.13 -27.84 2.98
C GLY A 257 7.19 -26.32 2.77
N ASP A 258 7.66 -25.55 3.75
CA ASP A 258 7.74 -24.10 3.60
C ASP A 258 8.91 -23.64 2.72
N LEU A 259 8.73 -22.46 2.13
CA LEU A 259 9.78 -21.74 1.43
C LEU A 259 9.95 -20.36 2.06
N ILE A 260 11.18 -20.04 2.45
CA ILE A 260 11.52 -18.77 3.08
C ILE A 260 12.29 -17.95 2.06
N PHE A 261 11.83 -16.75 1.74
CA PHE A 261 12.53 -15.78 0.91
C PHE A 261 13.18 -14.69 1.77
N PHE A 262 14.24 -14.06 1.25
CA PHE A 262 14.96 -13.01 1.96
C PHE A 262 15.16 -11.76 1.10
N GLY A 263 14.93 -10.60 1.70
CA GLY A 263 15.27 -9.30 1.15
C GLY A 263 16.34 -8.63 2.01
N ALA A 264 17.45 -8.19 1.40
CA ALA A 264 18.58 -7.58 2.09
C ALA A 264 19.25 -6.50 1.22
N ASP A 265 18.91 -5.24 1.48
CA ASP A 265 19.46 -4.06 0.80
C ASP A 265 19.02 -2.79 1.57
N LYS A 266 19.13 -1.61 0.96
CA LYS A 266 18.52 -0.38 1.46
C LYS A 266 17.03 -0.57 1.74
N ALA A 267 16.54 0.07 2.81
CA ALA A 267 15.20 -0.17 3.33
C ALA A 267 14.09 0.03 2.28
N ASN A 268 14.21 1.06 1.44
CA ASN A 268 13.26 1.30 0.34
C ASN A 268 13.23 0.17 -0.70
N VAL A 269 14.39 -0.33 -1.12
CA VAL A 269 14.51 -1.43 -2.08
C VAL A 269 13.88 -2.70 -1.50
N VAL A 270 14.17 -3.01 -0.23
CA VAL A 270 13.61 -4.19 0.45
C VAL A 270 12.09 -4.06 0.58
N ASN A 271 11.60 -2.91 1.02
CA ASN A 271 10.17 -2.66 1.17
C ASN A 271 9.43 -2.81 -0.17
N ASP A 272 9.90 -2.13 -1.22
CA ASP A 272 9.27 -2.16 -2.54
C ASP A 272 9.28 -3.58 -3.15
N SER A 273 10.45 -4.24 -3.14
CA SER A 273 10.62 -5.56 -3.75
C SER A 273 9.86 -6.65 -2.99
N MET A 274 9.88 -6.65 -1.66
CA MET A 274 9.25 -7.69 -0.85
C MET A 274 7.73 -7.48 -0.71
N ALA A 275 7.24 -6.24 -0.72
CA ALA A 275 5.81 -5.95 -0.81
C ALA A 275 5.24 -6.42 -2.15
N ALA A 276 5.95 -6.15 -3.25
CA ALA A 276 5.56 -6.63 -4.58
C ALA A 276 5.60 -8.17 -4.65
N LEU A 277 6.63 -8.80 -4.08
CA LEU A 277 6.75 -10.25 -4.02
C LEU A 277 5.57 -10.90 -3.28
N ARG A 278 5.19 -10.35 -2.11
CA ARG A 278 4.00 -10.78 -1.36
C ARG A 278 2.75 -10.81 -2.24
N ASN A 279 2.44 -9.68 -2.86
CA ASN A 279 1.24 -9.54 -3.70
C ASN A 279 1.27 -10.48 -4.91
N LYS A 280 2.45 -10.64 -5.52
CA LYS A 280 2.63 -11.57 -6.65
C LYS A 280 2.42 -13.02 -6.22
N LEU A 281 3.01 -13.44 -5.10
CA LEU A 281 2.82 -14.80 -4.56
C LEU A 281 1.35 -15.07 -4.24
N ALA A 282 0.67 -14.11 -3.58
CA ALA A 282 -0.76 -14.25 -3.30
C ALA A 282 -1.60 -14.39 -4.58
N THR A 283 -1.29 -13.62 -5.61
CA THR A 283 -2.01 -13.69 -6.89
C THR A 283 -1.71 -15.00 -7.64
N ASP A 284 -0.43 -15.39 -7.75
CA ASP A 284 -0.02 -16.58 -8.51
C ASP A 284 -0.49 -17.88 -7.83
N LEU A 285 -0.70 -17.85 -6.52
CA LEU A 285 -1.03 -19.02 -5.69
C LEU A 285 -2.46 -19.01 -5.13
N ASP A 286 -3.24 -17.99 -5.48
CA ASP A 286 -4.63 -17.78 -5.04
C ASP A 286 -4.80 -17.94 -3.52
N LEU A 287 -4.00 -17.15 -2.76
CA LEU A 287 -3.95 -17.17 -1.29
C LEU A 287 -5.02 -16.30 -0.63
#